data_AF-A0A537UJY6-F1
#
_entry.id   AF-A0A537UJY6-F1
#
_cell.length_a   1.000
_cell.length_b   1.000
_cell.length_c   1.000
_cell.angle_alpha   90.00
_cell.angle_beta   90.00
_cell.angle_gamma   90.00
#
_symmetry.space_group_name_H-M   'P 1'
#
loop_
_entity.id
_entity.type
_entity.pdbx_description
1 polymer ?
#
loop_
_entity_poly.entity_id
_entity_poly.type
_entity_poly.pdbx_seq_one_letter_code
_entity_poly.pdbx_strand_id
1 'polypeptide(L)'
;MSARHARVIGLGALGSRRAEPALVQLFEAEQGSDSGAQIYLAKALWQIRPDPRWLEAVIEVLASADEPMRRLTAAEALYDFRDPAAVGALVKALDDPEGLVRYHAARGLLALHGLPDDSKDPQHMRYQVMSDAERHDGGKRDILAAIAGRPISAQ
;
A
#
# COMPACT_ATOMS: atom_id res chain seq x y z
N MET A 1 -19.67 3.15 -4.00
CA MET A 1 -19.11 1.99 -4.73
C MET A 1 -20.09 1.52 -5.79
N SER A 2 -19.69 1.47 -7.07
CA SER A 2 -20.55 0.96 -8.14
C SER A 2 -20.52 -0.58 -8.21
N ALA A 3 -21.56 -1.21 -8.76
CA ALA A 3 -21.65 -2.67 -8.93
C ALA A 3 -20.47 -3.29 -9.71
N ARG A 4 -19.71 -2.47 -10.47
CA ARG A 4 -18.51 -2.86 -11.19
C ARG A 4 -17.34 -3.17 -10.24
N HIS A 5 -17.16 -2.36 -9.18
CA HIS A 5 -16.11 -2.53 -8.18
C HIS A 5 -16.28 -3.82 -7.37
N ALA A 6 -17.52 -4.13 -6.96
CA ALA A 6 -17.82 -5.36 -6.21
C ALA A 6 -17.55 -6.63 -7.04
N ARG A 7 -17.78 -6.58 -8.36
CA ARG A 7 -17.45 -7.70 -9.27
C ARG A 7 -15.94 -7.87 -9.45
N VAL A 8 -15.17 -6.79 -9.54
CA VAL A 8 -13.70 -6.86 -9.66
C VAL A 8 -13.09 -7.49 -8.40
N ILE A 9 -13.49 -7.01 -7.22
CA ILE A 9 -13.02 -7.57 -5.94
C ILE A 9 -13.39 -9.05 -5.83
N GLY A 10 -14.63 -9.41 -6.21
CA GLY A 10 -15.08 -10.80 -6.22
C GLY A 10 -14.30 -11.70 -7.19
N LEU A 11 -13.96 -11.21 -8.38
CA LEU A 11 -13.21 -12.00 -9.38
C LEU A 11 -11.73 -12.17 -9.00
N GLY A 12 -11.11 -11.15 -8.41
CA GLY A 12 -9.77 -11.24 -7.83
C GLY A 12 -9.70 -12.24 -6.68
N ALA A 13 -10.66 -12.16 -5.75
CA ALA A 13 -10.76 -13.07 -4.60
C ALA A 13 -10.99 -14.54 -5.02
N LEU A 14 -11.62 -14.78 -6.17
CA LEU A 14 -11.83 -16.13 -6.71
C LEU A 14 -10.60 -16.70 -7.43
N GLY A 15 -9.54 -15.91 -7.64
CA GLY A 15 -8.31 -16.35 -8.32
C GLY A 15 -8.56 -16.92 -9.72
N SER A 16 -9.67 -16.53 -10.35
CA SER A 16 -10.12 -17.17 -11.58
C SER A 16 -9.25 -16.72 -12.75
N ARG A 17 -8.30 -17.55 -13.16
CA ARG A 17 -7.48 -17.32 -14.36
C ARG A 17 -8.31 -17.03 -15.61
N ARG A 18 -9.55 -17.53 -15.68
CA ARG A 18 -10.47 -17.24 -16.79
C ARG A 18 -10.91 -15.77 -16.85
N ALA A 19 -10.91 -15.06 -15.73
CA ALA A 19 -11.28 -13.65 -15.66
C ALA A 19 -10.11 -12.72 -16.04
N GLU A 20 -8.88 -13.22 -16.09
CA GLU A 20 -7.68 -12.41 -16.31
C GLU A 20 -7.77 -11.53 -17.57
N PRO A 21 -8.10 -12.04 -18.77
CA PRO A 21 -8.13 -11.18 -19.97
C PRO A 21 -9.17 -10.06 -19.86
N ALA A 22 -10.32 -10.33 -19.23
CA ALA A 22 -11.37 -9.33 -19.05
C ALA A 22 -10.98 -8.28 -18.01
N LEU A 23 -10.28 -8.67 -16.95
CA LEU A 23 -9.77 -7.74 -15.94
C LEU A 23 -8.64 -6.86 -16.50
N VAL A 24 -7.76 -7.41 -17.33
CA VAL A 24 -6.73 -6.63 -18.05
C VAL A 24 -7.40 -5.60 -18.96
N GLN A 25 -8.37 -6.00 -19.78
CA GLN A 25 -9.09 -5.05 -20.64
C GLN A 25 -9.78 -3.95 -19.85
N LEU A 26 -10.38 -4.28 -18.70
CA LEU A 26 -11.01 -3.29 -17.84
C LEU A 26 -9.98 -2.35 -17.20
N PHE A 27 -8.81 -2.86 -16.82
CA PHE A 27 -7.71 -2.04 -16.30
C PHE A 27 -7.23 -1.02 -17.34
N GLU A 28 -6.98 -1.46 -18.58
CA GLU A 28 -6.58 -0.57 -19.67
C GLU A 28 -7.66 0.49 -20.00
N ALA A 29 -8.94 0.11 -19.94
CA ALA A 29 -10.05 1.03 -20.20
C ALA A 29 -10.25 2.09 -19.11
N GLU A 30 -9.76 1.84 -17.89
CA GLU A 30 -9.84 2.76 -16.75
C GLU A 30 -8.51 3.53 -16.53
N GLN A 31 -7.52 3.38 -17.42
CA GLN A 31 -6.29 4.19 -17.36
C GLN A 31 -6.61 5.68 -17.48
N GLY A 32 -6.04 6.48 -16.57
CA GLY A 32 -6.33 7.92 -16.48
C GLY A 32 -7.69 8.27 -15.86
N SER A 33 -8.46 7.27 -15.40
CA SER A 33 -9.65 7.47 -14.58
C SER A 33 -9.24 7.78 -13.14
N ASP A 34 -9.85 8.79 -12.53
CA ASP A 34 -9.68 9.06 -11.10
C ASP A 34 -10.46 8.07 -10.21
N SER A 35 -11.22 7.16 -10.81
CA SER A 35 -11.88 6.12 -10.04
C SER A 35 -10.83 5.20 -9.43
N GLY A 36 -10.84 5.01 -8.10
CA GLY A 36 -9.94 4.09 -7.40
C GLY A 36 -10.01 2.63 -7.89
N ALA A 37 -10.85 2.31 -8.88
CA ALA A 37 -10.98 1.03 -9.57
C ALA A 37 -9.63 0.44 -10.02
N GLN A 38 -8.70 1.28 -10.46
CA GLN A 38 -7.39 0.85 -10.97
C GLN A 38 -6.60 0.04 -9.93
N ILE A 39 -6.61 0.46 -8.66
CA ILE A 39 -5.89 -0.20 -7.57
C ILE A 39 -6.52 -1.59 -7.30
N TYR A 40 -7.85 -1.65 -7.27
CA TYR A 40 -8.57 -2.92 -7.05
C TYR A 40 -8.37 -3.91 -8.20
N LEU A 41 -8.32 -3.41 -9.45
CA LEU A 41 -8.02 -4.21 -10.62
C LEU A 41 -6.59 -4.75 -10.58
N ALA A 42 -5.61 -3.89 -10.30
CA ALA A 42 -4.21 -4.30 -10.13
C ALA A 42 -4.07 -5.36 -9.03
N LYS A 43 -4.77 -5.18 -7.90
CA LYS A 43 -4.78 -6.15 -6.80
C LYS A 43 -5.41 -7.49 -7.19
N ALA A 44 -6.55 -7.47 -7.88
CA ALA A 44 -7.18 -8.68 -8.39
C ALA A 44 -6.28 -9.42 -9.38
N LEU A 45 -5.64 -8.68 -10.30
CA LEU A 45 -4.74 -9.23 -11.29
C LEU A 45 -3.47 -9.82 -10.66
N TRP A 46 -2.89 -9.13 -9.67
CA TRP A 46 -1.78 -9.63 -8.85
C TRP A 46 -2.12 -10.95 -8.15
N GLN A 47 -3.32 -11.07 -7.57
CA GLN A 47 -3.78 -12.30 -6.92
C GLN A 47 -3.96 -13.47 -7.89
N ILE A 48 -4.35 -13.20 -9.15
CA ILE A 48 -4.46 -14.24 -10.19
C ILE A 48 -3.07 -14.68 -10.65
N ARG A 49 -2.21 -13.72 -10.97
CA ARG A 49 -0.81 -13.92 -11.35
C ARG A 49 -0.01 -12.66 -11.03
N PRO A 50 0.93 -12.73 -10.08
CA PRO A 50 1.84 -11.63 -9.81
C PRO A 50 2.61 -11.24 -11.07
N ASP A 51 2.60 -9.96 -11.38
CA ASP A 51 3.23 -9.37 -12.54
C ASP A 51 3.68 -7.95 -12.13
N PRO A 52 4.96 -7.58 -12.34
CA PRO A 52 5.49 -6.29 -11.96
C PRO A 52 4.65 -5.09 -12.44
N ARG A 53 3.97 -5.21 -13.58
CA ARG A 53 3.15 -4.09 -14.11
C ARG A 53 2.01 -3.69 -13.18
N TRP A 54 1.46 -4.62 -12.40
CA TRP A 54 0.39 -4.31 -11.43
C TRP A 54 0.94 -3.65 -10.19
N LEU A 55 2.14 -4.08 -9.77
CA LEU A 55 2.87 -3.44 -8.68
C LEU A 55 3.24 -2.00 -9.06
N GLU A 56 3.82 -1.81 -10.25
CA GLU A 56 4.20 -0.48 -10.78
C GLU A 56 3.01 0.47 -10.87
N ALA A 57 1.85 -0.01 -11.34
CA ALA A 57 0.64 0.79 -11.39
C ALA A 57 0.19 1.26 -10.00
N VAL A 58 0.26 0.40 -8.98
CA VAL A 58 -0.10 0.77 -7.60
C VAL A 58 0.95 1.71 -7.00
N ILE A 59 2.24 1.51 -7.28
CA ILE A 59 3.32 2.43 -6.87
C ILE A 59 3.09 3.82 -7.45
N GLU A 60 2.71 3.92 -8.72
CA GLU A 60 2.42 5.19 -9.38
C GLU A 60 1.26 5.90 -8.68
N VAL A 61 0.16 5.20 -8.40
CA VAL A 61 -0.99 5.78 -7.68
C VAL A 61 -0.60 6.28 -6.27
N LEU A 62 0.26 5.55 -5.56
CA LEU A 62 0.76 6.00 -4.25
C LEU A 62 1.59 7.29 -4.38
N ALA A 63 2.33 7.46 -5.48
CA ALA A 63 3.22 8.60 -5.68
C ALA A 63 2.52 9.86 -6.22
N SER A 64 1.52 9.71 -7.08
CA SER A 64 0.97 10.83 -7.86
C SER A 64 -0.51 11.15 -7.66
N ALA A 65 -1.28 10.31 -6.94
CA ALA A 65 -2.70 10.61 -6.73
C ALA A 65 -2.91 11.80 -5.77
N ASP A 66 -3.72 12.78 -6.18
CA ASP A 66 -4.08 13.93 -5.34
C ASP A 66 -4.96 13.53 -4.14
N GLU A 67 -5.86 12.57 -4.35
CA GLU A 67 -6.82 12.14 -3.33
C GLU A 67 -6.15 11.24 -2.27
N PRO A 68 -6.15 11.62 -0.98
CA PRO A 68 -5.51 10.82 0.08
C PRO A 68 -6.06 9.41 0.18
N MET A 69 -7.35 9.20 -0.09
CA MET A 69 -7.99 7.89 -0.06
C MET A 69 -7.42 6.93 -1.12
N ARG A 70 -7.02 7.44 -2.29
CA ARG A 70 -6.38 6.64 -3.33
C ARG A 70 -4.97 6.24 -2.92
N ARG A 71 -4.18 7.17 -2.37
CA ARG A 71 -2.85 6.87 -1.83
C ARG A 71 -2.91 5.86 -0.68
N LEU A 72 -3.88 5.99 0.22
CA LEU A 72 -4.14 5.04 1.29
C LEU A 72 -4.43 3.64 0.74
N THR A 73 -5.38 3.54 -0.20
CA THR A 73 -5.76 2.27 -0.82
C THR A 73 -4.57 1.64 -1.56
N ALA A 74 -3.70 2.46 -2.17
CA ALA A 74 -2.48 1.99 -2.82
C ALA A 74 -1.48 1.42 -1.79
N ALA A 75 -1.23 2.12 -0.69
CA ALA A 75 -0.37 1.61 0.39
C ALA A 75 -0.90 0.29 0.99
N GLU A 76 -2.21 0.14 1.13
CA GLU A 76 -2.85 -1.12 1.52
C GLU A 76 -2.63 -2.24 0.50
N ALA A 77 -2.78 -1.96 -0.79
CA ALA A 77 -2.54 -2.94 -1.84
C ALA A 77 -1.07 -3.40 -1.86
N LEU A 78 -0.11 -2.48 -1.69
CA LEU A 78 1.32 -2.83 -1.60
C LEU A 78 1.65 -3.69 -0.37
N TYR A 79 1.00 -3.43 0.76
CA TYR A 79 1.07 -4.31 1.93
C TYR A 79 0.59 -5.73 1.60
N ASP A 80 -0.50 -5.87 0.85
CA ASP A 80 -1.02 -7.19 0.47
C ASP A 80 -0.15 -7.88 -0.59
N PHE A 81 0.54 -7.12 -1.44
CA PHE A 81 1.39 -7.69 -2.50
C PHE A 81 2.63 -8.37 -1.95
N ARG A 82 3.17 -7.86 -0.82
CA ARG A 82 4.36 -8.40 -0.15
C ARG A 82 5.59 -8.50 -1.04
N ASP A 83 5.70 -7.63 -2.03
CA ASP A 83 6.84 -7.57 -2.94
C ASP A 83 7.88 -6.54 -2.43
N PRO A 84 9.16 -6.94 -2.27
CA PRO A 84 10.23 -6.04 -1.84
C PRO A 84 10.46 -4.83 -2.77
N ALA A 85 10.07 -4.89 -4.04
CA ALA A 85 10.18 -3.75 -4.95
C ALA A 85 9.29 -2.56 -4.53
N ALA A 86 8.30 -2.78 -3.65
CA ALA A 86 7.49 -1.72 -3.05
C ALA A 86 8.23 -0.87 -1.99
N VAL A 87 9.36 -1.34 -1.45
CA VAL A 87 10.06 -0.70 -0.31
C VAL A 87 10.35 0.78 -0.58
N GLY A 88 10.88 1.11 -1.75
CA GLY A 88 11.22 2.49 -2.10
C GLY A 88 10.02 3.43 -2.12
N ALA A 89 8.86 2.95 -2.60
CA ALA A 89 7.62 3.71 -2.64
C ALA A 89 7.03 3.89 -1.22
N LEU A 90 7.03 2.83 -0.42
CA LEU A 90 6.54 2.87 0.96
C LEU A 90 7.40 3.75 1.86
N VAL A 91 8.73 3.76 1.67
CA VAL A 91 9.64 4.69 2.40
C VAL A 91 9.28 6.14 2.10
N LYS A 92 9.01 6.50 0.83
CA LYS A 92 8.57 7.86 0.47
C LYS A 92 7.20 8.20 1.07
N ALA A 93 6.28 7.24 1.12
CA ALA A 93 4.95 7.43 1.68
C ALA A 93 4.96 7.61 3.22
N LEU A 94 6.07 7.36 3.91
CA LEU A 94 6.25 7.79 5.31
C LEU A 94 6.28 9.32 5.46
N ASP A 95 6.41 10.08 4.37
CA ASP A 95 6.37 11.55 4.36
C ASP A 95 5.04 12.10 3.81
N ASP A 96 4.03 11.24 3.57
CA ASP A 96 2.74 11.69 3.07
C ASP A 96 2.07 12.67 4.04
N PRO A 97 1.43 13.75 3.58
CA PRO A 97 0.69 14.66 4.47
C PRO A 97 -0.44 13.96 5.24
N GLU A 98 -1.04 12.91 4.69
CA GLU A 98 -2.12 12.15 5.32
C GLU A 98 -1.58 11.08 6.28
N GLY A 99 -1.95 11.17 7.56
CA GLY A 99 -1.44 10.27 8.60
C GLY A 99 -1.79 8.81 8.36
N LEU A 100 -2.97 8.52 7.80
CA LEU A 100 -3.35 7.15 7.47
C LEU A 100 -2.47 6.55 6.37
N VAL A 101 -2.07 7.34 5.36
CA VAL A 101 -1.14 6.86 4.32
C VAL A 101 0.20 6.47 4.96
N ARG A 102 0.73 7.32 5.85
CA ARG A 102 1.96 7.03 6.60
C ARG A 102 1.85 5.76 7.44
N TYR A 103 0.72 5.55 8.11
CA TYR A 103 0.46 4.34 8.90
C TYR A 103 0.47 3.07 8.05
N HIS A 104 -0.22 3.07 6.91
CA HIS A 104 -0.25 1.91 6.02
C HIS A 104 1.11 1.67 5.33
N ALA A 105 1.84 2.73 5.01
CA ALA A 105 3.21 2.64 4.53
C ALA A 105 4.15 1.99 5.56
N ALA A 106 4.09 2.44 6.82
CA ALA A 106 4.82 1.85 7.94
C ALA A 106 4.48 0.36 8.11
N ARG A 107 3.19 0.02 8.11
CA ARG A 107 2.74 -1.37 8.20
C ARG A 107 3.30 -2.23 7.06
N GLY A 108 3.26 -1.73 5.82
CA GLY A 108 3.89 -2.34 4.65
C GLY A 108 5.37 -2.66 4.86
N LEU A 109 6.15 -1.66 5.29
CA LEU A 109 7.58 -1.79 5.50
C LEU A 109 7.94 -2.82 6.56
N LEU A 110 7.29 -2.75 7.73
CA LEU A 110 7.55 -3.70 8.82
C LEU A 110 7.26 -5.14 8.37
N ALA A 111 6.13 -5.32 7.71
CA ALA A 111 5.67 -6.64 7.32
C ALA A 111 6.50 -7.26 6.17
N LEU A 112 7.08 -6.43 5.28
CA LEU A 112 8.07 -6.86 4.28
C LEU A 112 9.41 -7.29 4.89
N HIS A 113 9.75 -6.76 6.07
CA HIS A 113 10.98 -7.08 6.80
C HIS A 113 10.76 -8.11 7.92
N GLY A 114 9.58 -8.74 7.99
CA GLY A 114 9.25 -9.74 9.01
C GLY A 114 9.15 -9.17 10.43
N LEU A 115 8.95 -7.86 10.56
CA LEU A 115 8.78 -7.17 11.83
C LEU A 115 7.30 -7.13 12.23
N PRO A 116 6.99 -7.07 13.54
CA PRO A 116 5.61 -6.96 14.01
C PRO A 116 4.90 -5.72 13.44
N ASP A 117 3.81 -5.94 12.71
CA ASP A 117 3.02 -4.90 12.04
C ASP A 117 1.62 -4.69 12.67
N ASP A 118 1.26 -5.52 13.65
CA ASP A 118 -0.06 -5.62 14.28
C ASP A 118 -0.09 -5.21 15.77
N SER A 119 1.02 -4.69 16.30
CA SER A 119 1.14 -4.29 17.71
C SER A 119 0.03 -3.34 18.15
N LYS A 120 -0.72 -3.71 19.19
CA LYS A 120 -1.81 -2.90 19.77
C LYS A 120 -1.33 -1.77 20.68
N ASP A 121 -0.02 -1.65 20.88
CA ASP A 121 0.57 -0.58 21.67
C ASP A 121 0.38 0.77 20.96
N PRO A 122 -0.35 1.75 21.54
CA PRO A 122 -0.50 3.08 20.96
C PRO A 122 0.82 3.83 20.76
N GLN A 123 1.88 3.45 21.49
CA GLN A 123 3.22 4.03 21.35
C GLN A 123 4.04 3.37 20.25
N HIS A 124 3.54 2.30 19.62
CA HIS A 124 4.24 1.63 18.55
C HIS A 124 4.58 2.61 17.41
N MET A 125 5.79 2.51 16.86
CA MET A 125 6.32 3.41 15.82
C MET A 125 5.36 3.67 14.64
N ARG A 126 4.50 2.70 14.31
CA ARG A 126 3.45 2.84 13.27
C ARG A 126 2.35 3.86 13.61
N TYR A 127 2.04 4.08 14.88
CA TYR A 127 1.09 5.10 15.32
C TYR A 127 1.77 6.46 15.49
N GLN A 128 3.06 6.45 15.85
CA GLN A 128 3.84 7.67 15.96
C GLN A 128 3.96 8.41 14.62
N VAL A 129 4.06 7.68 13.50
CA VAL A 129 4.04 8.32 12.17
C VAL A 129 2.73 9.08 11.90
N MET A 130 1.60 8.74 12.53
CA MET A 130 0.34 9.49 12.34
C MET A 130 0.28 10.81 13.11
N SER A 131 1.20 11.03 14.04
CA SER A 131 1.14 12.13 14.99
C SER A 131 1.61 13.47 14.40
N ASP A 132 1.68 14.51 15.24
CA ASP A 132 2.32 15.79 14.91
C ASP A 132 3.76 15.61 14.39
N ALA A 133 4.34 16.67 13.82
CA ALA A 133 5.62 16.62 13.12
C ALA A 133 6.77 16.01 13.94
N GLU A 134 6.87 16.32 15.23
CA GLU A 134 7.95 15.81 16.09
C GLU A 134 7.82 14.30 16.30
N ARG A 135 6.63 13.82 16.63
CA ARG A 135 6.36 12.39 16.82
C ARG A 135 6.40 11.62 15.51
N HIS A 136 5.98 12.24 14.42
CA HIS A 136 6.07 11.68 13.08
C HIS A 136 7.53 11.43 12.71
N ASP A 137 8.41 12.42 12.86
CA ASP A 137 9.85 12.28 12.58
C ASP A 137 10.49 11.18 13.44
N GLY A 138 10.09 11.08 14.71
CA GLY A 138 10.51 10.01 15.62
C GLY A 138 10.08 8.63 15.12
N GLY A 139 8.77 8.45 14.89
CA GLY A 139 8.21 7.19 14.39
C GLY A 139 8.81 6.75 13.06
N LYS A 140 9.03 7.70 12.14
CA LYS A 140 9.70 7.45 10.86
C LYS A 140 11.13 6.96 11.07
N ARG A 141 11.91 7.64 11.92
CA ARG A 141 13.28 7.23 12.25
C ARG A 141 13.32 5.81 12.80
N ASP A 142 12.41 5.49 13.71
CA ASP A 142 12.35 4.20 14.37
C ASP A 142 11.99 3.07 13.39
N ILE A 143 11.05 3.32 12.46
CA ILE A 143 10.74 2.38 11.37
C ILE A 143 11.96 2.14 10.49
N LEU A 144 12.64 3.20 10.05
CA LEU A 144 13.81 3.10 9.18
C LEU A 144 14.98 2.40 9.87
N ALA A 145 15.17 2.63 11.17
CA ALA A 145 16.15 1.91 11.98
C ALA A 145 15.81 0.41 12.06
N ALA A 146 14.56 0.08 12.35
CA ALA A 146 14.09 -1.29 12.50
C ALA A 146 14.27 -2.12 11.21
N ILE A 147 13.87 -1.59 10.05
CA ILE A 147 14.02 -2.29 8.76
C ILE A 147 15.49 -2.43 8.33
N ALA A 148 16.37 -1.56 8.83
CA ALA A 148 17.81 -1.63 8.62
C ALA A 148 18.53 -2.53 9.64
N GLY A 149 17.81 -3.16 10.58
CA GLY A 149 18.40 -3.98 11.66
C GLY A 149 19.20 -3.18 12.69
N ARG A 150 18.94 -1.86 12.80
CA ARG A 150 19.60 -0.97 13.76
C ARG A 150 18.77 -0.89 15.06
N PRO A 151 19.42 -0.66 16.21
CA PRO A 151 18.68 -0.43 17.46
C PRO A 151 17.79 0.81 17.34
N ILE A 152 16.55 0.67 17.80
CA ILE A 152 15.56 1.75 17.88
C ILE A 152 15.99 2.70 19.00
N SER A 153 15.81 4.01 18.81
CA SER A 153 16.19 5.00 19.82
C SER A 153 15.32 4.78 21.06
N ALA A 154 15.94 4.66 22.25
CA ALA A 154 15.18 4.66 23.50
C ALA A 154 14.50 6.02 23.66
N GLN A 155 13.17 6.03 23.68
CA GLN A 155 12.36 7.22 23.97
C GLN A 155 12.25 7.44 25.48
#